data_AF-A0AAE1FF58-F1
#
_entry.id   AF-A0AAE1FF58-F1
#
_cell.length_a   1.000
_cell.length_b   1.000
_cell.length_c   1.000
_cell.angle_alpha   90.00
_cell.angle_beta   90.00
_cell.angle_gamma   90.00
#
_symmetry.space_group_name_H-M   'P 1'
#
loop_
_entity.id
_entity.type
_entity.pdbx_description
1 polymer ?
#
loop_
_entity_poly.entity_id
_entity_poly.type
_entity_poly.pdbx_seq_one_letter_code
_entity_poly.pdbx_strand_id
1 'polypeptide(L)' 'HPRPTPYNAYTEHPRLTQPEKAPRLGYKAKQGLVIYDIHVRLSGRKHPVTKACTNDKPKSHGVYSTVVLVC' A
#
# COMPACT_ATOMS: atom_id res chain seq x y z
N HIS A 1 -1.00 7.07 19.02
CA HIS A 1 -1.37 6.23 17.86
C HIS A 1 -1.37 4.78 18.28
N PRO A 2 -2.48 4.03 18.11
CA PRO A 2 -2.43 2.59 18.26
C PRO A 2 -1.42 2.05 17.24
N ARG A 3 -0.38 1.35 17.72
CA ARG A 3 0.50 0.63 16.79
C ARG A 3 -0.31 -0.51 16.19
N PRO A 4 -0.24 -0.77 14.88
CA PRO A 4 -0.89 -1.92 14.30
C PRO A 4 -0.41 -3.15 15.05
N THR A 5 -1.35 -3.89 15.60
CA THR A 5 -1.02 -5.16 16.23
C THR A 5 -0.58 -6.14 15.14
N PRO A 6 0.31 -7.09 15.42
CA PRO A 6 0.89 -7.96 14.38
C PRO A 6 -0.15 -8.85 13.69
N TYR A 7 -1.38 -8.93 14.22
CA TYR A 7 -2.47 -9.75 13.69
C TYR A 7 -3.38 -9.04 12.68
N ASN A 8 -3.35 -7.71 12.57
CA ASN A 8 -4.22 -6.97 11.66
C ASN A 8 -3.43 -6.09 10.69
N ALA A 9 -3.74 -6.22 9.41
CA ALA A 9 -3.16 -5.40 8.35
C ALA A 9 -3.78 -3.98 8.28
N TYR A 10 -4.91 -3.77 8.95
CA TYR A 10 -5.71 -2.56 8.94
C TYR A 10 -6.15 -2.20 10.37
N THR A 11 -6.27 -0.90 10.65
CA THR A 11 -6.72 -0.38 11.94
C THR A 11 -7.88 0.59 11.74
N GLU A 12 -8.95 0.40 12.51
CA GLU A 12 -10.06 1.36 12.60
C GLU A 12 -9.67 2.56 13.43
N HIS A 13 -9.89 3.76 12.88
CA HIS A 13 -9.62 4.99 13.62
C HIS A 13 -10.93 5.71 13.99
N PRO A 14 -11.21 5.93 15.29
CA PRO A 14 -12.41 6.63 15.72
C PRO A 14 -12.39 8.14 15.41
N ARG A 15 -11.23 8.69 15.06
CA ARG A 15 -11.04 10.09 14.69
C ARG A 15 -10.04 10.19 13.54
N LEU A 16 -10.25 11.17 12.68
CA LEU A 16 -9.36 11.48 11.56
C LEU A 16 -7.98 11.89 12.05
N THR A 17 -6.94 11.19 11.58
CA THR A 17 -5.54 11.57 11.83
C THR A 17 -5.17 12.87 11.09
N GLN A 18 -5.82 13.16 9.95
CA GLN A 18 -5.62 14.39 9.16
C GLN A 18 -6.95 15.14 8.92
N PRO A 19 -7.39 15.99 9.86
CA PRO A 19 -8.70 16.64 9.80
C PRO A 19 -8.85 17.66 8.67
N GLU A 20 -7.76 18.31 8.23
CA GLU A 20 -7.82 19.32 7.16
C GLU A 20 -7.88 18.74 5.75
N LYS A 21 -7.26 17.57 5.55
CA LYS A 21 -7.14 16.93 4.22
C LYS A 21 -8.39 16.13 3.88
N ALA A 22 -8.98 15.45 4.87
CA ALA A 22 -10.10 14.55 4.63
C ALA A 22 -11.33 15.24 3.99
N PRO A 23 -11.76 16.45 4.43
CA PRO A 23 -12.87 17.16 3.77
C PRO A 23 -12.58 17.50 2.31
N ARG A 24 -11.32 17.80 1.97
CA ARG A 24 -10.89 18.09 0.58
C ARG A 24 -10.95 16.85 -0.32
N LEU A 25 -10.82 15.66 0.26
CA LEU A 25 -10.95 14.37 -0.41
C LEU A 25 -12.40 13.84 -0.44
N GLY A 26 -13.36 14.60 0.08
CA GLY A 26 -14.78 14.24 0.06
C GLY A 26 -15.30 13.54 1.31
N TYR A 27 -14.51 13.44 2.39
CA TYR A 27 -15.02 12.96 3.67
C TYR A 27 -16.05 13.95 4.25
N LYS A 28 -17.20 13.45 4.70
CA LYS A 28 -18.20 14.20 5.45
C LYS A 28 -18.43 13.49 6.78
N ALA A 29 -18.51 14.27 7.87
CA ALA A 29 -18.81 13.75 9.19
C ALA A 29 -20.30 13.38 9.30
N LYS A 30 -20.66 12.21 8.80
CA LYS A 30 -22.00 11.62 8.87
C LYS A 30 -21.88 10.17 9.32
N GLN A 31 -22.86 9.68 10.08
CA GLN A 31 -22.93 8.26 10.45
C GLN A 31 -22.93 7.37 9.19
N GLY A 32 -22.13 6.30 9.22
CA GLY A 32 -21.96 5.38 8.10
C GLY A 32 -20.68 5.57 7.28
N LEU A 33 -19.83 6.56 7.59
CA LEU A 33 -18.51 6.75 6.99
C LEU A 33 -17.42 6.51 8.04
N VAL A 34 -16.45 5.64 7.74
CA VAL A 34 -15.34 5.24 8.62
C VAL A 34 -14.02 5.39 7.87
N ILE A 35 -12.94 5.74 8.58
CA ILE A 35 -11.58 5.80 8.04
C ILE A 35 -10.77 4.62 8.57
N TYR A 36 -10.07 3.97 7.64
CA TYR A 36 -9.13 2.89 7.90
C TYR A 36 -7.71 3.38 7.63
N ASP A 37 -6.79 3.11 8.54
CA ASP A 37 -5.36 3.25 8.27
C ASP A 37 -4.82 1.89 7.78
N ILE A 38 -4.27 1.87 6.56
CA ILE A 38 -3.82 0.64 5.87
C ILE A 38 -2.32 0.73 5.65
N HIS A 39 -1.61 -0.34 5.98
CA HIS A 39 -0.16 -0.42 5.84
C HIS A 39 0.21 -1.25 4.60
N VAL A 40 0.95 -0.65 3.67
CA VAL A 40 1.44 -1.32 2.45
C VAL A 40 2.96 -1.45 2.52
N ARG A 41 3.51 -2.58 2.06
CA ARG A 41 4.96 -2.80 2.00
C ARG A 41 5.57 -1.99 0.85
N LEU A 42 6.52 -1.11 1.16
CA LEU A 42 7.25 -0.27 0.20
C LEU A 42 8.44 -1.00 -0.42
N SER A 43 8.21 -2.17 -0.99
CA SER A 43 9.22 -2.87 -1.80
C SER A 43 8.71 -3.00 -3.24
N GLY A 44 9.63 -2.98 -4.21
CA GLY A 44 9.29 -3.29 -5.59
C GLY A 44 8.58 -4.65 -5.72
N ARG A 45 7.62 -4.75 -6.65
CA ARG A 45 6.90 -6.01 -6.89
C ARG A 45 7.77 -6.92 -7.78
N LYS A 46 8.11 -8.10 -7.28
CA LYS A 46 8.72 -9.16 -8.11
C LYS A 46 7.75 -9.55 -9.23
N HIS A 47 8.27 -9.71 -10.45
CA HIS A 47 7.46 -10.22 -11.56
C HIS A 47 7.02 -11.67 -11.28
N PRO A 48 5.72 -12.00 -11.39
CA PRO A 48 5.25 -13.37 -11.17
C PRO A 48 5.64 -14.25 -12.36
N VAL A 49 6.76 -14.96 -12.24
CA VAL A 49 7.24 -15.93 -13.25
C VAL A 49 7.54 -17.28 -12.63
N THR A 50 7.16 -18.34 -13.33
CA THR A 50 7.50 -19.72 -12.97
C THR A 50 9.01 -19.93 -13.13
N LYS A 51 9.68 -20.39 -12.06
CA LYS A 51 11.13 -20.67 -12.03
C LYS A 51 12.04 -19.50 -12.41
N ALA A 52 11.57 -18.25 -12.31
CA ALA A 52 12.35 -17.06 -12.69
C ALA A 52 12.80 -17.00 -14.16
N CYS A 53 12.12 -17.71 -15.07
CA CYS A 53 12.38 -17.67 -16.51
C CYS A 53 11.17 -17.06 -17.23
N THR A 54 11.36 -15.97 -17.97
CA THR A 54 10.32 -15.34 -18.78
C THR A 54 10.17 -15.95 -20.17
N ASN A 55 11.13 -16.75 -20.66
CA ASN A 55 11.13 -17.40 -21.99
C ASN A 55 10.91 -16.46 -23.19
N ASP A 56 10.98 -15.15 -22.97
CA ASP A 56 10.78 -14.11 -23.97
C ASP A 56 12.10 -13.67 -24.60
N LYS A 57 12.04 -12.68 -25.49
CA LYS A 57 13.22 -11.97 -26.01
C LYS A 57 13.92 -11.20 -24.87
N PRO A 58 15.24 -10.94 -24.98
CA PRO A 58 16.06 -10.44 -23.86
C PRO A 58 15.67 -9.09 -23.25
N LYS A 59 14.78 -8.35 -23.91
CA LYS A 59 14.24 -7.09 -23.42
C LYS A 59 13.40 -7.24 -22.14
N SER A 60 12.74 -8.38 -21.91
CA SER A 60 11.82 -8.60 -20.78
C SER A 60 12.31 -9.64 -19.76
N HIS A 61 13.60 -10.00 -19.76
CA HIS A 61 14.16 -10.96 -18.79
C HIS A 61 14.34 -10.43 -17.36
N GLY A 62 14.12 -9.14 -17.13
CA GLY A 62 14.24 -8.55 -15.79
C GLY A 62 13.14 -9.05 -14.84
N VAL A 63 13.45 -10.05 -14.00
CA VAL A 63 12.55 -10.56 -12.94
C VAL A 63 12.54 -9.64 -11.72
N TYR A 64 13.66 -8.96 -11.46
CA TYR A 64 13.87 -7.98 -10.40
C TYR A 64 14.36 -6.67 -11.03
N SER A 65 13.47 -5.89 -11.62
CA SER A 65 13.83 -4.63 -12.28
C SER A 65 13.47 -3.39 -11.46
N THR A 66 12.69 -3.54 -10.40
CA THR A 66 12.25 -2.41 -9.56
C THR A 66 13.15 -2.27 -8.33
N VAL A 67 14.40 -1.87 -8.55
CA VAL A 67 15.20 -1.24 -7.49
C VAL A 67 14.68 0.18 -7.37
N VAL A 68 13.84 0.44 -6.36
CA VAL A 68 13.47 1.80 -6.00
C VAL A 68 14.68 2.36 -5.25
N LEU A 69 15.59 3.03 -5.97
CA LEU A 69 16.60 3.90 -5.38
C LEU A 69 15.86 5.17 -4.92
N VAL A 70 15.38 5.15 -3.68
CA VAL A 70 14.86 6.35 -3.00
C VAL A 70 15.54 6.40 -1.64
N CYS A 71 16.51 7.31 -1.54
CA CYS A 71 16.68 8.09 -0.33
C CYS A 71 15.62 9.20 -0.33
#